data_AF-A0A352MAR5-F1
#
_entry.id   AF-A0A352MAR5-F1
#
_cell.length_a   1.000
_cell.length_b   1.000
_cell.length_c   1.000
_cell.angle_alpha   90.00
_cell.angle_beta   90.00
_cell.angle_gamma   90.00
#
_symmetry.space_group_name_H-M   'P 1'
#
loop_
_entity.id
_entity.type
_entity.pdbx_description
1 polymer ?
#
loop_
_entity_poly.entity_id
_entity_poly.type
_entity_poly.pdbx_seq_one_letter_code
_entity_poly.pdbx_strand_id
1 'polypeptide(L)'
;NKANEWGFKTRSYSNGSAYADLDNDGDLDLIVNNINEPAYIFRNDATIRSSNHYLSVAIKGKGLNTRGIGTRVTLYCKNQILVAEQFPTRGFMSASSDVLHYGLGNAKLIDSLIVRWPDRTEQLIKDIPLDTLITLKMKDEVRLFRGDEKENNYLNFFSEAVIPGIEYRQKEDQFIDFNREHLIPHSLLAEGPAIAVGDLNGDGLEDLFAGGAKGQISKIFYQQNDGTFIPYEAPALIKDINSEDVDAAAFDADGDSDLDLYIVRGGNAVSVGNPLLEDRLLLNNGKGEFIESQKGSLPFTANNGSCVRPCDFDGDGDIDLFVGSRSIPGIYGLSPNQLLL
;
A
#
# COMPACT_ATOMS: atom_id res chain seq x y z
N ASN A 1 18.47 25.78 -13.12
CA ASN A 1 19.48 24.75 -12.82
C ASN A 1 20.75 25.48 -12.38
N LYS A 2 21.33 25.13 -11.21
CA LYS A 2 22.50 25.78 -10.56
C LYS A 2 23.78 24.94 -10.61
N ALA A 3 23.78 23.81 -11.34
CA ALA A 3 24.87 22.82 -11.35
C ALA A 3 26.26 23.41 -11.58
N ASN A 4 26.42 24.31 -12.57
CA ASN A 4 27.71 24.94 -12.85
C ASN A 4 28.21 25.83 -11.70
N GLU A 5 27.31 26.61 -11.07
CA GLU A 5 27.65 27.48 -9.93
C GLU A 5 28.07 26.67 -8.71
N TRP A 6 27.52 25.47 -8.54
CA TRP A 6 27.82 24.54 -7.45
C TRP A 6 29.00 23.60 -7.75
N GLY A 7 29.69 23.78 -8.88
CA GLY A 7 30.87 22.99 -9.24
C GLY A 7 30.59 21.63 -9.88
N PHE A 8 29.32 21.30 -10.16
CA PHE A 8 28.90 20.07 -10.86
C PHE A 8 29.08 20.17 -12.38
N LYS A 9 30.28 20.54 -12.82
CA LYS A 9 30.62 20.74 -14.25
C LYS A 9 31.31 19.53 -14.89
N THR A 10 31.91 18.67 -14.08
CA THR A 10 32.65 17.50 -14.55
C THR A 10 31.66 16.43 -15.01
N ARG A 11 31.73 16.05 -16.28
CA ARG A 11 30.94 14.94 -16.81
C ARG A 11 31.59 13.62 -16.39
N SER A 12 30.81 12.74 -15.76
CA SER A 12 31.21 11.37 -15.43
C SER A 12 29.98 10.47 -15.32
N TYR A 13 30.21 9.18 -15.10
CA TYR A 13 29.19 8.18 -14.81
C TYR A 13 29.29 7.79 -13.34
N SER A 14 28.30 8.17 -12.54
CA SER A 14 28.22 7.86 -11.10
C SER A 14 27.13 6.84 -10.79
N ASN A 15 27.37 5.96 -9.83
CA ASN A 15 26.41 4.95 -9.38
C ASN A 15 25.88 5.19 -7.96
N GLY A 16 26.42 6.17 -7.24
CA GLY A 16 26.00 6.47 -5.87
C GLY A 16 26.59 7.77 -5.34
N SER A 17 26.00 8.26 -4.27
CA SER A 17 26.46 9.44 -3.55
C SER A 17 26.18 9.30 -2.06
N ALA A 18 27.03 9.89 -1.22
CA ALA A 18 26.88 9.95 0.21
C ALA A 18 27.19 11.37 0.70
N TYR A 19 26.66 11.74 1.86
CA TYR A 19 26.98 13.00 2.51
C TYR A 19 27.48 12.77 3.94
N ALA A 20 28.48 13.56 4.34
CA ALA A 20 29.09 13.56 5.65
C ALA A 20 29.82 14.89 5.87
N ASP A 21 29.94 15.31 7.12
CA ASP A 21 30.80 16.42 7.52
C ASP A 21 32.23 15.88 7.66
N LEU A 22 33.05 15.98 6.60
CA LEU A 22 34.34 15.26 6.54
C LEU A 22 35.44 15.98 7.33
N ASP A 23 35.36 17.30 7.44
CA ASP A 23 36.32 18.13 8.17
C ASP A 23 35.82 18.62 9.54
N ASN A 24 34.59 18.24 9.92
CA ASN A 24 33.94 18.54 11.21
C ASN A 24 33.68 20.05 11.42
N ASP A 25 33.38 20.77 10.35
CA ASP A 25 33.12 22.20 10.38
C ASP A 25 31.63 22.56 10.53
N GLY A 26 30.75 21.55 10.45
CA GLY A 26 29.31 21.69 10.62
C GLY A 26 28.51 21.85 9.34
N ASP A 27 29.14 21.75 8.16
CA ASP A 27 28.41 21.57 6.92
C ASP A 27 28.69 20.20 6.27
N LEU A 28 27.70 19.71 5.51
CA LEU A 28 27.79 18.39 4.91
C LEU A 28 28.46 18.49 3.54
N ASP A 29 29.54 17.75 3.37
CA ASP A 29 30.18 17.50 2.09
C ASP A 29 29.43 16.43 1.30
N LEU A 30 29.61 16.46 -0.02
CA LEU A 30 29.06 15.45 -0.92
C LEU A 30 30.19 14.60 -1.52
N ILE A 31 30.06 13.28 -1.37
CA ILE A 31 30.91 12.28 -1.99
C ILE A 31 30.12 11.63 -3.12
N VAL A 32 30.67 11.61 -4.33
CA VAL A 32 30.08 10.94 -5.50
C VAL A 32 31.00 9.83 -5.95
N ASN A 33 30.47 8.60 -6.00
CA ASN A 33 31.22 7.43 -6.46
C ASN A 33 31.07 7.27 -7.97
N ASN A 34 32.20 7.26 -8.67
CA ASN A 34 32.26 7.21 -10.13
C ASN A 34 32.68 5.82 -10.62
N ILE A 35 32.24 5.45 -11.81
CA ILE A 35 32.58 4.17 -12.44
C ILE A 35 33.94 4.30 -13.11
N ASN A 36 34.88 3.42 -12.76
CA ASN A 36 36.25 3.38 -13.30
C ASN A 36 37.06 4.68 -13.13
N GLU A 37 36.65 5.54 -12.19
CA GLU A 37 37.29 6.81 -11.90
C GLU A 37 37.36 7.00 -10.37
N PRO A 38 38.30 7.83 -9.87
CA PRO A 38 38.28 8.24 -8.47
C PRO A 38 36.95 8.89 -8.08
N ALA A 39 36.56 8.73 -6.82
CA ALA A 39 35.40 9.43 -6.26
C ALA A 39 35.62 10.95 -6.28
N TYR A 40 34.54 11.70 -6.50
CA TYR A 40 34.55 13.15 -6.36
C TYR A 40 34.14 13.54 -4.95
N ILE A 41 34.88 14.48 -4.36
CA ILE A 41 34.55 15.10 -3.07
C ILE A 41 34.25 16.56 -3.35
N PHE A 42 33.02 16.97 -3.06
CA PHE A 42 32.58 18.34 -3.13
C PHE A 42 32.53 18.89 -1.72
N ARG A 43 33.50 19.76 -1.41
CA ARG A 43 33.53 20.45 -0.12
C ARG A 43 32.42 21.48 -0.08
N ASN A 44 31.63 21.47 0.98
CA ASN A 44 30.68 22.53 1.26
C ASN A 44 31.39 23.64 2.05
N ASP A 45 31.04 24.90 1.78
CA ASP A 45 31.66 26.06 2.45
C ASP A 45 30.55 26.95 3.06
N ALA A 46 29.42 26.35 3.44
CA ALA A 46 28.26 27.06 3.97
C ALA A 46 28.58 27.75 5.29
N THR A 47 29.39 27.14 6.14
CA THR A 47 29.89 27.68 7.42
C THR A 47 30.77 28.92 7.22
N ILE A 48 31.54 28.96 6.12
CA ILE A 48 32.38 30.11 5.74
C ILE A 48 31.54 31.23 5.12
N ARG A 49 30.46 30.88 4.40
CA ARG A 49 29.64 31.82 3.62
C ARG A 49 28.44 32.38 4.39
N SER A 50 28.09 31.78 5.54
CA SER A 50 26.93 32.16 6.32
C SER A 50 27.19 32.00 7.81
N SER A 51 26.47 32.76 8.63
CA SER A 51 26.46 32.61 10.09
C SER A 51 25.36 31.64 10.56
N ASN A 52 25.05 30.63 9.75
CA ASN A 52 24.01 29.67 10.08
C ASN A 52 24.54 28.66 11.11
N HIS A 53 23.65 28.24 11.99
CA HIS A 53 23.94 27.29 13.05
C HIS A 53 23.57 25.87 12.64
N TYR A 54 24.16 24.88 13.31
CA TYR A 54 23.87 23.47 13.10
C TYR A 54 23.76 22.68 14.41
N LEU A 55 23.24 21.47 14.30
CA LEU A 55 23.38 20.43 15.32
C LEU A 55 23.67 19.10 14.63
N SER A 56 24.71 18.42 15.08
CA SER A 56 24.99 17.03 14.70
C SER A 56 24.68 16.10 15.88
N VAL A 57 24.06 14.95 15.61
CA VAL A 57 23.57 14.02 16.62
C VAL A 57 24.03 12.60 16.30
N ALA A 58 25.00 12.10 17.05
CA ALA A 58 25.43 10.71 17.02
C ALA A 58 24.54 9.85 17.94
N ILE A 59 24.18 8.66 17.49
CA ILE A 59 23.31 7.75 18.22
C ILE A 59 24.09 6.53 18.74
N LYS A 60 23.89 6.19 20.01
CA LYS A 60 24.38 4.95 20.62
C LYS A 60 23.19 4.16 21.17
N GLY A 61 22.82 3.10 20.47
CA GLY A 61 21.77 2.16 20.89
C GLY A 61 22.27 1.10 21.87
N LYS A 62 21.45 0.07 22.09
CA LYS A 62 21.70 -1.04 23.03
C LYS A 62 21.61 -2.40 22.33
N GLY A 63 22.22 -3.43 22.93
CA GLY A 63 22.10 -4.81 22.49
C GLY A 63 22.74 -5.02 21.11
N LEU A 64 22.01 -5.70 20.22
CA LEU A 64 22.46 -5.95 18.85
C LEU A 64 22.38 -4.69 17.95
N ASN A 65 21.63 -3.67 18.36
CA ASN A 65 21.46 -2.43 17.61
C ASN A 65 22.31 -1.29 18.21
N THR A 66 23.63 -1.47 18.25
CA THR A 66 24.56 -0.53 18.90
C THR A 66 24.59 0.86 18.26
N ARG A 67 24.22 0.97 16.97
CA ARG A 67 24.10 2.24 16.23
C ARG A 67 22.72 2.89 16.34
N GLY A 68 21.76 2.24 17.01
CA GLY A 68 20.40 2.76 17.17
C GLY A 68 19.66 2.97 15.84
N ILE A 69 19.86 2.08 14.86
CA ILE A 69 19.13 2.08 13.59
C ILE A 69 17.62 2.10 13.88
N GLY A 70 16.88 3.01 13.25
CA GLY A 70 15.46 3.24 13.50
C GLY A 70 15.15 4.33 14.53
N THR A 71 16.16 4.92 15.18
CA THR A 71 15.93 6.04 16.10
C THR A 71 15.46 7.26 15.32
N ARG A 72 14.30 7.82 15.70
CA ARG A 72 13.79 9.09 15.16
C ARG A 72 14.08 10.20 16.15
N VAL A 73 14.72 11.27 15.70
CA VAL A 73 14.94 12.47 16.51
C VAL A 73 14.13 13.62 15.90
N THR A 74 13.29 14.23 16.72
CA THR A 74 12.50 15.40 16.37
C THR A 74 13.05 16.60 17.11
N LEU A 75 13.52 17.59 16.38
CA LEU A 75 14.07 18.84 16.91
C LEU A 75 13.03 19.95 16.81
N TYR A 76 12.77 20.60 17.92
CA TYR A 76 11.92 21.79 18.01
C TYR A 76 12.82 23.02 18.16
N CYS A 77 12.69 23.96 17.24
CA CYS A 77 13.43 25.22 17.28
C CYS A 77 12.59 26.34 16.67
N LYS A 78 12.23 27.34 17.49
CA LYS A 78 11.35 28.45 17.10
C LYS A 78 9.99 27.91 16.60
N ASN A 79 9.66 28.18 15.34
CA ASN A 79 8.43 27.72 14.66
C ASN A 79 8.70 26.56 13.71
N GLN A 80 9.85 25.88 13.84
CA GLN A 80 10.24 24.77 12.99
C GLN A 80 10.30 23.48 13.80
N ILE A 81 9.84 22.41 13.15
CA ILE A 81 9.97 21.04 13.60
C ILE A 81 10.79 20.33 12.53
N LEU A 82 12.00 19.91 12.89
CA LEU A 82 12.89 19.18 12.00
C LEU A 82 12.96 17.73 12.46
N VAL A 83 12.81 16.78 11.53
CA VAL A 83 12.83 15.36 11.86
C VAL A 83 13.94 14.68 11.07
N ALA A 84 14.79 13.93 11.77
CA ALA A 84 15.74 13.03 11.14
C ALA A 84 15.66 11.64 11.76
N GLU A 85 15.88 10.63 10.94
CA GLU A 85 15.91 9.24 11.38
C GLU A 85 17.27 8.62 11.13
N GLN A 86 17.73 7.85 12.09
CA GLN A 86 18.91 7.02 11.94
C GLN A 86 18.56 5.87 11.00
N PHE A 87 18.86 6.08 9.73
CA PHE A 87 18.91 5.06 8.70
C PHE A 87 19.99 5.45 7.70
N PRO A 88 21.19 4.85 7.75
CA PRO A 88 22.31 5.26 6.90
C PRO A 88 22.12 4.82 5.46
N THR A 89 21.29 3.80 5.19
CA THR A 89 21.06 3.27 3.85
C THR A 89 20.35 4.30 2.96
N ARG A 90 20.97 4.60 1.81
CA ARG A 90 20.47 5.57 0.83
C ARG A 90 20.81 5.05 -0.55
N GLY A 91 19.80 4.78 -1.39
CA GLY A 91 20.01 4.24 -2.73
C GLY A 91 20.50 2.78 -2.75
N PHE A 92 20.68 2.23 -3.96
CA PHE A 92 21.12 0.85 -4.15
C PHE A 92 22.56 0.67 -3.65
N MET A 93 22.77 -0.30 -2.74
CA MET A 93 24.08 -0.66 -2.17
C MET A 93 24.91 0.51 -1.60
N SER A 94 24.24 1.54 -1.09
CA SER A 94 24.90 2.78 -0.64
C SER A 94 24.47 3.18 0.78
N ALA A 95 25.38 3.84 1.51
CA ALA A 95 25.14 4.33 2.86
C ALA A 95 25.80 5.71 3.07
N SER A 96 25.12 6.59 3.81
CA SER A 96 25.62 7.88 4.29
C SER A 96 25.99 7.81 5.77
N SER A 97 26.49 8.92 6.33
CA SER A 97 26.85 9.02 7.74
C SER A 97 25.72 8.54 8.68
N ASP A 98 26.10 7.90 9.79
CA ASP A 98 25.19 7.52 10.87
C ASP A 98 24.97 8.64 11.91
N VAL A 99 25.54 9.83 11.65
CA VAL A 99 25.32 11.06 12.40
C VAL A 99 24.19 11.85 11.74
N LEU A 100 23.14 12.14 12.51
CA LEU A 100 22.04 12.99 12.06
C LEU A 100 22.51 14.44 12.05
N HIS A 101 22.07 15.21 11.05
CA HIS A 101 22.47 16.60 10.89
C HIS A 101 21.24 17.51 10.73
N TYR A 102 21.28 18.65 11.40
CA TYR A 102 20.23 19.67 11.38
C TYR A 102 20.85 21.02 11.04
N GLY A 103 20.46 21.61 9.91
CA GLY A 103 20.71 23.02 9.64
C GLY A 103 19.67 23.87 10.37
N LEU A 104 20.13 24.77 11.25
CA LEU A 104 19.27 25.57 12.13
C LEU A 104 19.14 27.04 11.67
N GLY A 105 19.86 27.43 10.61
CA GLY A 105 19.87 28.79 10.10
C GLY A 105 20.29 29.79 11.20
N ASN A 106 19.63 30.94 11.29
CA ASN A 106 19.90 31.94 12.32
C ASN A 106 19.20 31.64 13.67
N ALA A 107 19.05 30.37 14.06
CA ALA A 107 18.53 29.99 15.36
C ALA A 107 19.46 30.41 16.49
N LYS A 108 18.92 30.87 17.62
CA LYS A 108 19.74 31.25 18.79
C LYS A 108 19.72 30.21 19.90
N LEU A 109 18.78 29.28 19.84
CA LEU A 109 18.60 28.19 20.80
C LEU A 109 17.76 27.09 20.16
N ILE A 110 17.94 25.87 20.63
CA ILE A 110 17.09 24.71 20.33
C ILE A 110 16.16 24.54 21.54
N ASP A 111 14.86 24.45 21.31
CA ASP A 111 13.87 24.36 22.38
C ASP A 111 13.93 22.97 23.04
N SER A 112 13.90 21.92 22.21
CA SER A 112 14.02 20.53 22.69
C SER A 112 14.30 19.52 21.57
N LEU A 113 14.77 18.33 21.96
CA LEU A 113 14.75 17.14 21.12
C LEU A 113 13.81 16.10 21.74
N ILE A 114 12.94 15.51 20.93
CA ILE A 114 12.22 14.27 21.26
C ILE A 114 12.87 13.13 20.50
N VAL A 115 13.44 12.18 21.23
CA VAL A 115 14.14 11.02 20.69
C VAL A 115 13.25 9.80 20.87
N ARG A 116 12.74 9.24 19.78
CA ARG A 116 12.00 7.98 19.77
C ARG A 116 12.94 6.85 19.36
N TRP A 117 13.17 5.94 20.29
CA TRP A 117 14.06 4.79 20.10
C TRP A 117 13.38 3.65 19.33
N PRO A 118 14.14 2.67 18.80
CA PRO A 118 13.58 1.55 18.03
C PRO A 118 12.60 0.67 18.81
N ASP A 119 12.70 0.64 20.15
CA ASP A 119 11.78 -0.06 21.05
C ASP A 119 10.53 0.77 21.41
N ARG A 120 10.35 1.92 20.76
CA ARG A 120 9.25 2.89 20.95
C ARG A 120 9.31 3.67 22.27
N THR A 121 10.38 3.56 23.05
CA THR A 121 10.59 4.47 24.19
C THR A 121 10.95 5.87 23.70
N GLU A 122 10.64 6.91 24.49
CA GLU A 122 10.87 8.30 24.10
C GLU A 122 11.62 9.11 25.15
N GLN A 123 12.64 9.87 24.73
CA GLN A 123 13.43 10.71 25.61
C GLN A 123 13.33 12.18 25.19
N LEU A 124 12.97 13.04 26.14
CA LEU A 124 13.05 14.50 25.98
C LEU A 124 14.44 14.98 26.40
N ILE A 125 15.10 15.72 25.51
CA ILE A 125 16.36 16.43 25.77
C ILE A 125 16.08 17.93 25.71
N LYS A 126 16.66 18.69 26.64
CA LYS A 126 16.65 20.16 26.68
C LYS A 126 18.09 20.66 26.82
N ASP A 127 18.25 21.98 26.81
CA ASP A 127 19.53 22.66 27.00
C ASP A 127 20.60 22.20 26.00
N ILE A 128 20.19 22.09 24.73
CA ILE A 128 21.06 21.61 23.65
C ILE A 128 21.90 22.79 23.13
N PRO A 129 23.25 22.68 23.16
CA PRO A 129 24.11 23.71 22.57
C PRO A 129 23.98 23.72 21.04
N LEU A 130 24.16 24.89 20.46
CA LEU A 130 24.32 25.06 19.01
C LEU A 130 25.74 24.68 18.59
N ASP A 131 25.91 24.41 17.30
CA ASP A 131 27.19 24.26 16.61
C ASP A 131 28.07 23.17 17.24
N THR A 132 27.45 22.02 17.47
CA THR A 132 28.13 20.92 18.13
C THR A 132 27.68 19.56 17.62
N LEU A 133 28.51 18.56 17.91
CA LEU A 133 28.15 17.16 17.86
C LEU A 133 27.78 16.68 19.27
N ILE A 134 26.53 16.32 19.47
CA ILE A 134 26.09 15.62 20.69
C ILE A 134 26.01 14.12 20.45
N THR A 135 26.20 13.33 21.50
CA THR A 135 25.95 11.88 21.47
C THR A 135 24.77 11.53 22.36
N LEU A 136 23.71 10.99 21.77
CA LEU A 136 22.55 10.48 22.50
C LEU A 136 22.71 8.98 22.72
N LYS A 137 22.57 8.56 23.98
CA LYS A 137 22.67 7.16 24.39
C LYS A 137 21.31 6.66 24.85
N MET A 138 20.87 5.53 24.30
CA MET A 138 19.70 4.83 24.77
C MET A 138 19.95 4.35 26.21
N LYS A 139 19.08 4.74 27.14
CA LYS A 139 19.14 4.35 28.57
C LYS A 139 18.01 3.38 28.88
N ASP A 140 18.18 2.60 29.95
CA ASP A 140 17.19 1.60 30.37
C ASP A 140 15.94 2.22 31.03
N GLU A 141 16.01 3.48 31.45
CA GLU A 141 14.96 4.17 32.23
C GLU A 141 14.20 5.24 31.43
N VAL A 142 14.11 5.10 30.12
CA VAL A 142 13.39 6.07 29.28
C VAL A 142 11.88 5.78 29.35
N ARG A 143 11.16 6.58 30.16
CA ARG A 143 9.68 6.58 30.21
C ARG A 143 9.12 6.87 28.82
N LEU A 144 7.99 6.25 28.48
CA LEU A 144 7.18 6.67 27.34
C LEU A 144 6.77 8.13 27.54
N PHE A 145 7.35 9.06 26.78
CA PHE A 145 6.72 10.36 26.54
C PHE A 145 5.57 10.12 25.56
N ARG A 146 4.43 9.65 26.09
CA ARG A 146 3.16 9.84 25.41
C ARG A 146 2.85 11.33 25.56
N GLY A 147 3.44 12.17 24.70
CA GLY A 147 3.07 13.58 24.64
C GLY A 147 1.56 13.66 24.63
N ASP A 148 0.98 14.48 25.53
CA ASP A 148 -0.43 14.42 25.96
C ASP A 148 -1.24 13.53 25.05
N GLU A 149 -1.49 12.28 25.46
CA GLU A 149 -2.51 11.47 24.84
C GLU A 149 -3.77 12.33 24.92
N LYS A 150 -4.02 13.12 23.87
CA LYS A 150 -5.39 13.31 23.45
C LYS A 150 -5.86 11.88 23.35
N GLU A 151 -6.73 11.50 24.27
CA GLU A 151 -7.66 10.42 24.02
C GLU A 151 -8.27 10.76 22.66
N ASN A 152 -7.62 10.28 21.61
CA ASN A 152 -8.26 10.17 20.34
C ASN A 152 -9.25 9.07 20.61
N ASN A 153 -10.43 9.49 21.09
CA ASN A 153 -11.68 8.76 20.99
C ASN A 153 -11.92 8.59 19.50
N TYR A 154 -11.10 7.76 18.85
CA TYR A 154 -11.43 7.21 17.58
C TYR A 154 -12.71 6.43 17.85
N LEU A 155 -13.80 6.92 17.30
CA LEU A 155 -15.02 6.14 17.23
C LEU A 155 -14.65 4.86 16.49
N ASN A 156 -14.61 3.75 17.22
CA ASN A 156 -14.52 2.44 16.58
C ASN A 156 -15.85 2.23 15.87
N PHE A 157 -15.88 2.53 14.57
CA PHE A 157 -17.05 2.31 13.72
C PHE A 157 -17.33 0.82 13.52
N PHE A 158 -16.34 -0.04 13.77
CA PHE A 158 -16.41 -1.47 13.55
C PHE A 158 -15.95 -2.23 14.79
N SER A 159 -16.60 -3.36 15.04
CA SER A 159 -16.19 -4.38 16.00
C SER A 159 -16.19 -5.74 15.31
N GLU A 160 -15.32 -6.64 15.75
CA GLU A 160 -15.35 -8.02 15.28
C GLU A 160 -16.72 -8.65 15.58
N ALA A 161 -17.32 -9.26 14.56
CA ALA A 161 -18.56 -10.00 14.67
C ALA A 161 -18.30 -11.45 14.26
N VAL A 162 -18.71 -12.39 15.11
CA VAL A 162 -18.68 -13.82 14.78
C VAL A 162 -20.11 -14.21 14.40
N ILE A 163 -20.33 -14.44 13.12
CA ILE A 163 -21.64 -14.80 12.58
C ILE A 163 -21.64 -16.31 12.28
N PRO A 164 -22.42 -17.13 13.00
CA PRO A 164 -22.47 -18.56 12.75
C PRO A 164 -22.89 -18.86 11.30
N GLY A 165 -22.15 -19.75 10.64
CA GLY A 165 -22.42 -20.16 9.25
C GLY A 165 -21.59 -19.46 8.19
N ILE A 166 -20.99 -18.30 8.49
CA ILE A 166 -20.03 -17.63 7.59
C ILE A 166 -18.62 -18.11 7.92
N GLU A 167 -18.29 -19.30 7.42
CA GLU A 167 -16.94 -19.87 7.49
C GLU A 167 -16.25 -19.73 6.13
N TYR A 168 -15.77 -18.51 5.85
CA TYR A 168 -15.04 -18.19 4.63
C TYR A 168 -13.76 -17.44 4.93
N ARG A 169 -12.65 -17.93 4.37
CA ARG A 169 -11.36 -17.23 4.38
C ARG A 169 -10.77 -17.33 2.99
N GLN A 170 -10.58 -16.20 2.35
CA GLN A 170 -9.90 -16.16 1.07
C GLN A 170 -8.50 -16.74 1.19
N LYS A 171 -8.13 -17.55 0.20
CA LYS A 171 -6.84 -18.21 0.11
C LYS A 171 -6.26 -17.97 -1.27
N GLU A 172 -5.33 -17.04 -1.31
CA GLU A 172 -4.58 -16.69 -2.51
C GLU A 172 -3.58 -17.77 -2.93
N ASP A 173 -3.23 -17.74 -4.23
CA ASP A 173 -2.15 -18.54 -4.76
C ASP A 173 -0.76 -17.93 -4.44
N GLN A 174 0.31 -18.58 -4.92
CA GLN A 174 1.68 -18.12 -4.72
C GLN A 174 2.30 -17.51 -5.99
N PHE A 175 1.46 -17.06 -6.93
CA PHE A 175 1.95 -16.40 -8.13
C PHE A 175 2.64 -15.08 -7.77
N ILE A 176 3.65 -14.71 -8.55
CA ILE A 176 4.46 -13.50 -8.31
C ILE A 176 4.52 -12.74 -9.62
N ASP A 177 3.78 -11.64 -9.70
CA ASP A 177 3.68 -10.82 -10.91
C ASP A 177 5.02 -10.34 -11.44
N PHE A 178 5.94 -9.99 -10.54
CA PHE A 178 7.28 -9.52 -10.88
C PHE A 178 8.10 -10.52 -11.70
N ASN A 179 7.80 -11.82 -11.63
CA ASN A 179 8.48 -12.83 -12.45
C ASN A 179 8.03 -12.78 -13.92
N ARG A 180 6.80 -12.30 -14.17
CA ARG A 180 6.23 -12.15 -15.50
C ARG A 180 6.46 -10.74 -16.04
N GLU A 181 6.18 -9.74 -15.21
CA GLU A 181 6.30 -8.32 -15.51
C GLU A 181 7.33 -7.68 -14.59
N HIS A 182 8.61 -7.85 -14.91
CA HIS A 182 9.75 -7.40 -14.08
C HIS A 182 9.74 -5.93 -13.69
N LEU A 183 9.05 -5.08 -14.46
CA LEU A 183 8.98 -3.64 -14.25
C LEU A 183 7.63 -3.18 -13.70
N ILE A 184 6.74 -4.10 -13.32
CA ILE A 184 5.48 -3.72 -12.67
C ILE A 184 5.79 -3.07 -11.30
N PRO A 185 5.21 -1.91 -10.98
CA PRO A 185 5.54 -1.18 -9.75
C PRO A 185 4.94 -1.81 -8.48
N HIS A 186 3.90 -2.64 -8.61
CA HIS A 186 3.23 -3.35 -7.53
C HIS A 186 2.51 -4.61 -8.06
N SER A 187 2.19 -5.53 -7.17
CA SER A 187 1.39 -6.73 -7.49
C SER A 187 -0.06 -6.36 -7.79
N LEU A 188 -0.66 -7.03 -8.77
CA LEU A 188 -2.06 -6.94 -9.20
C LEU A 188 -2.85 -8.25 -8.92
N LEU A 189 -2.26 -9.15 -8.15
CA LEU A 189 -2.94 -10.33 -7.61
C LEU A 189 -3.69 -9.99 -6.32
N ALA A 190 -4.59 -10.89 -5.93
CA ALA A 190 -5.24 -10.87 -4.64
C ALA A 190 -6.16 -9.66 -4.43
N GLU A 191 -6.96 -9.34 -5.45
CA GLU A 191 -7.92 -8.23 -5.39
C GLU A 191 -9.27 -8.61 -4.78
N GLY A 192 -9.49 -9.91 -4.53
CA GLY A 192 -10.69 -10.41 -3.88
C GLY A 192 -10.69 -10.28 -2.33
N PRO A 193 -11.67 -10.90 -1.65
CA PRO A 193 -12.74 -11.68 -2.28
C PRO A 193 -13.78 -10.72 -2.85
N ALA A 194 -14.35 -11.05 -4.01
CA ALA A 194 -15.55 -10.36 -4.47
C ALA A 194 -16.68 -10.58 -3.46
N ILE A 195 -17.47 -9.55 -3.18
CA ILE A 195 -18.62 -9.64 -2.28
C ILE A 195 -19.85 -9.04 -2.98
N ALA A 196 -20.93 -9.80 -3.05
CA ALA A 196 -22.24 -9.30 -3.44
C ALA A 196 -23.27 -9.66 -2.38
N VAL A 197 -24.24 -8.77 -2.15
CA VAL A 197 -25.29 -8.91 -1.14
C VAL A 197 -26.63 -8.64 -1.79
N GLY A 198 -27.63 -9.46 -1.49
CA GLY A 198 -29.00 -9.33 -1.99
C GLY A 198 -29.87 -10.51 -1.56
N ASP A 199 -31.19 -10.40 -1.71
CA ASP A 199 -32.12 -11.51 -1.49
C ASP A 199 -32.03 -12.49 -2.68
N LEU A 200 -31.15 -13.48 -2.57
CA LEU A 200 -30.81 -14.40 -3.66
C LEU A 200 -31.76 -15.60 -3.71
N ASN A 201 -32.52 -15.86 -2.65
CA ASN A 201 -33.46 -16.99 -2.59
C ASN A 201 -34.94 -16.57 -2.51
N GLY A 202 -35.23 -15.26 -2.49
CA GLY A 202 -36.57 -14.69 -2.47
C GLY A 202 -37.31 -14.80 -1.13
N ASP A 203 -36.58 -14.98 -0.02
CA ASP A 203 -37.17 -15.10 1.32
C ASP A 203 -37.30 -13.78 2.09
N GLY A 204 -36.82 -12.68 1.50
CA GLY A 204 -36.84 -11.34 2.05
C GLY A 204 -35.67 -11.01 2.98
N LEU A 205 -34.65 -11.89 3.09
CA LEU A 205 -33.42 -11.67 3.85
C LEU A 205 -32.24 -11.35 2.92
N GLU A 206 -31.19 -10.71 3.45
CA GLU A 206 -29.99 -10.41 2.67
C GLU A 206 -29.03 -11.60 2.72
N ASP A 207 -28.83 -12.22 1.56
CA ASP A 207 -27.84 -13.27 1.35
C ASP A 207 -26.50 -12.70 0.89
N LEU A 208 -25.46 -13.53 0.96
CA LEU A 208 -24.09 -13.14 0.66
C LEU A 208 -23.46 -14.07 -0.37
N PHE A 209 -22.91 -13.52 -1.44
CA PHE A 209 -21.94 -14.19 -2.29
C PHE A 209 -20.51 -13.76 -1.89
N ALA A 210 -19.60 -14.73 -1.81
CA ALA A 210 -18.18 -14.52 -1.59
C ALA A 210 -17.35 -15.22 -2.68
N GLY A 211 -16.65 -14.40 -3.46
CA GLY A 211 -15.80 -14.81 -4.57
C GLY A 211 -14.53 -15.51 -4.14
N GLY A 212 -14.14 -16.53 -4.91
CA GLY A 212 -12.94 -17.33 -4.71
C GLY A 212 -11.75 -16.81 -5.49
N ALA A 213 -10.56 -16.97 -4.89
CA ALA A 213 -9.32 -16.91 -5.64
C ALA A 213 -9.10 -18.23 -6.39
N LYS A 214 -8.13 -18.25 -7.31
CA LYS A 214 -7.77 -19.46 -8.05
C LYS A 214 -7.46 -20.64 -7.11
N GLY A 215 -8.18 -21.73 -7.32
CA GLY A 215 -8.11 -22.96 -6.53
C GLY A 215 -9.07 -22.98 -5.33
N GLN A 216 -9.90 -21.95 -5.15
CA GLN A 216 -10.90 -21.85 -4.10
C GLN A 216 -12.30 -21.67 -4.72
N ILE A 217 -13.25 -22.48 -4.28
CA ILE A 217 -14.64 -22.38 -4.72
C ILE A 217 -15.29 -21.15 -4.08
N SER A 218 -15.91 -20.30 -4.90
CA SER A 218 -16.77 -19.20 -4.45
C SER A 218 -18.02 -19.75 -3.78
N LYS A 219 -18.52 -19.07 -2.75
CA LYS A 219 -19.65 -19.56 -1.93
C LYS A 219 -20.78 -18.56 -1.88
N ILE A 220 -21.99 -19.08 -1.83
CA ILE A 220 -23.19 -18.33 -1.46
C ILE A 220 -23.53 -18.71 -0.02
N PHE A 221 -24.01 -17.77 0.76
CA PHE A 221 -24.45 -17.95 2.13
C PHE A 221 -25.87 -17.44 2.26
N TYR A 222 -26.80 -18.34 2.50
CA TYR A 222 -28.21 -17.99 2.68
C TYR A 222 -28.49 -17.63 4.13
N GLN A 223 -28.97 -16.40 4.36
CA GLN A 223 -29.32 -15.96 5.69
C GLN A 223 -30.53 -16.73 6.22
N GLN A 224 -30.56 -16.98 7.52
CA GLN A 224 -31.68 -17.61 8.21
C GLN A 224 -32.36 -16.58 9.12
N ASN A 225 -33.63 -16.82 9.45
CA ASN A 225 -34.42 -15.92 10.31
C ASN A 225 -33.79 -15.67 11.70
N ASP A 226 -32.90 -16.55 12.18
CA ASP A 226 -32.18 -16.39 13.45
C ASP A 226 -30.84 -15.64 13.31
N GLY A 227 -30.52 -15.14 12.11
CA GLY A 227 -29.28 -14.42 11.79
C GLY A 227 -28.08 -15.32 11.50
N THR A 228 -28.25 -16.64 11.51
CA THR A 228 -27.21 -17.58 11.05
C THR A 228 -27.22 -17.70 9.53
N PHE A 229 -26.18 -18.31 8.96
CA PHE A 229 -26.06 -18.51 7.51
C PHE A 229 -25.86 -19.98 7.16
N ILE A 230 -26.37 -20.40 6.00
CA ILE A 230 -26.14 -21.74 5.44
C ILE A 230 -25.33 -21.61 4.15
N PRO A 231 -24.13 -22.20 4.06
CA PRO A 231 -23.34 -22.16 2.84
C PRO A 231 -23.96 -23.04 1.74
N TYR A 232 -23.92 -22.53 0.51
CA TYR A 232 -24.32 -23.21 -0.70
C TYR A 232 -23.21 -23.08 -1.76
N GLU A 233 -22.87 -24.20 -2.38
CA GLU A 233 -21.90 -24.28 -3.47
C GLU A 233 -22.66 -24.59 -4.76
N ALA A 234 -22.98 -23.56 -5.53
CA ALA A 234 -23.66 -23.73 -6.81
C ALA A 234 -22.78 -24.56 -7.77
N PRO A 235 -23.33 -25.55 -8.50
CA PRO A 235 -22.56 -26.37 -9.44
C PRO A 235 -21.75 -25.56 -10.47
N ALA A 236 -22.25 -24.40 -10.87
CA ALA A 236 -21.56 -23.48 -11.79
C ALA A 236 -20.27 -22.91 -11.19
N LEU A 237 -20.23 -22.66 -9.88
CA LEU A 237 -19.05 -22.13 -9.16
C LEU A 237 -17.99 -23.22 -8.93
N ILE A 238 -18.41 -24.46 -8.67
CA ILE A 238 -17.48 -25.60 -8.48
C ILE A 238 -16.67 -25.85 -9.77
N LYS A 239 -17.31 -25.76 -10.94
CA LYS A 239 -16.64 -25.95 -12.24
C LYS A 239 -15.61 -24.86 -12.53
N ASP A 240 -15.74 -23.73 -11.86
CA ASP A 240 -15.00 -22.50 -12.14
C ASP A 240 -13.90 -22.21 -11.11
N ILE A 241 -13.54 -23.23 -10.32
CA ILE A 241 -12.53 -23.16 -9.26
C ILE A 241 -11.17 -22.60 -9.70
N ASN A 242 -10.85 -22.53 -10.99
CA ASN A 242 -9.55 -22.08 -11.48
C ASN A 242 -9.48 -20.59 -11.83
N SER A 243 -10.61 -19.89 -11.78
CA SER A 243 -10.75 -18.46 -12.05
C SER A 243 -10.61 -17.66 -10.75
N GLU A 244 -10.38 -16.35 -10.86
CA GLU A 244 -10.22 -15.45 -9.71
C GLU A 244 -11.30 -14.35 -9.76
N ASP A 245 -12.09 -14.26 -8.70
CA ASP A 245 -13.21 -13.33 -8.58
C ASP A 245 -12.75 -12.05 -7.87
N VAL A 246 -12.80 -10.91 -8.58
CA VAL A 246 -12.27 -9.63 -8.09
C VAL A 246 -13.36 -8.63 -7.70
N ASP A 247 -14.55 -8.72 -8.29
CA ASP A 247 -15.74 -7.99 -7.85
C ASP A 247 -17.00 -8.75 -8.27
N ALA A 248 -18.13 -8.45 -7.65
CA ALA A 248 -19.41 -9.06 -8.02
C ALA A 248 -20.58 -8.13 -7.72
N ALA A 249 -21.69 -8.32 -8.43
CA ALA A 249 -22.95 -7.62 -8.19
C ALA A 249 -24.13 -8.58 -8.28
N ALA A 250 -25.13 -8.34 -7.43
CA ALA A 250 -26.43 -8.97 -7.51
C ALA A 250 -27.43 -7.98 -8.12
N PHE A 251 -28.13 -8.38 -9.19
CA PHE A 251 -29.11 -7.55 -9.91
C PHE A 251 -30.01 -8.42 -10.79
N ASP A 252 -31.17 -7.93 -11.20
CA ASP A 252 -32.08 -8.62 -12.14
C ASP A 252 -31.55 -8.42 -13.57
N ALA A 253 -30.92 -9.45 -14.15
CA ALA A 253 -30.24 -9.34 -15.44
C ALA A 253 -31.13 -9.72 -16.62
N ASP A 254 -32.21 -10.48 -16.40
CA ASP A 254 -33.12 -10.93 -17.46
C ASP A 254 -34.57 -10.41 -17.33
N GLY A 255 -34.85 -9.61 -16.31
CA GLY A 255 -36.11 -8.90 -16.10
C GLY A 255 -37.19 -9.77 -15.46
N ASP A 256 -36.83 -10.88 -14.82
CA ASP A 256 -37.78 -11.81 -14.19
C ASP A 256 -38.08 -11.51 -12.70
N SER A 257 -37.45 -10.45 -12.17
CA SER A 257 -37.56 -9.95 -10.80
C SER A 257 -36.89 -10.79 -9.73
N ASP A 258 -36.04 -11.76 -10.08
CA ASP A 258 -35.07 -12.34 -9.17
C ASP A 258 -33.69 -11.67 -9.29
N LEU A 259 -32.79 -11.94 -8.34
CA LEU A 259 -31.42 -11.42 -8.39
C LEU A 259 -30.48 -12.47 -8.96
N ASP A 260 -29.86 -12.13 -10.09
CA ASP A 260 -28.75 -12.83 -10.73
C ASP A 260 -27.41 -12.40 -10.16
N LEU A 261 -26.33 -13.09 -10.53
CA LEU A 261 -24.96 -12.73 -10.13
C LEU A 261 -24.06 -12.45 -11.33
N TYR A 262 -23.57 -11.23 -11.44
CA TYR A 262 -22.45 -10.87 -12.30
C TYR A 262 -21.14 -10.93 -11.51
N ILE A 263 -20.16 -11.67 -12.01
CA ILE A 263 -18.87 -11.91 -11.37
C ILE A 263 -17.76 -11.43 -12.31
N VAL A 264 -17.03 -10.41 -11.86
CA VAL A 264 -15.88 -9.84 -12.55
C VAL A 264 -14.65 -10.70 -12.27
N ARG A 265 -13.89 -11.03 -13.33
CA ARG A 265 -12.66 -11.82 -13.21
C ARG A 265 -11.41 -11.00 -13.33
N GLY A 266 -10.37 -11.50 -12.68
CA GLY A 266 -9.06 -10.89 -12.73
C GLY A 266 -7.93 -11.88 -12.47
N GLY A 267 -6.84 -11.36 -11.94
CA GLY A 267 -5.63 -12.11 -11.72
C GLY A 267 -4.66 -12.00 -12.89
N ASN A 268 -3.36 -12.04 -12.58
CA ASN A 268 -2.30 -11.80 -13.57
C ASN A 268 -1.45 -13.06 -13.85
N ALA A 269 -1.97 -14.23 -13.45
CA ALA A 269 -1.32 -15.53 -13.63
C ALA A 269 -1.46 -16.13 -15.04
N VAL A 270 -2.38 -15.60 -15.87
CA VAL A 270 -2.69 -16.14 -17.21
C VAL A 270 -2.56 -15.09 -18.32
N SER A 271 -2.32 -15.55 -19.55
CA SER A 271 -2.19 -14.67 -20.73
C SER A 271 -3.49 -13.93 -21.05
N VAL A 272 -3.35 -12.73 -21.64
CA VAL A 272 -4.49 -12.03 -22.25
C VAL A 272 -5.24 -12.96 -23.22
N GLY A 273 -6.57 -12.90 -23.22
CA GLY A 273 -7.40 -13.79 -24.03
C GLY A 273 -7.63 -15.19 -23.44
N ASN A 274 -7.13 -15.47 -22.23
CA ASN A 274 -7.45 -16.72 -21.54
C ASN A 274 -8.90 -16.69 -21.02
N PRO A 275 -9.70 -17.75 -21.26
CA PRO A 275 -11.08 -17.83 -20.77
C PRO A 275 -11.27 -17.72 -19.24
N LEU A 276 -10.23 -17.98 -18.46
CA LEU A 276 -10.27 -17.79 -17.00
C LEU A 276 -10.37 -16.31 -16.58
N LEU A 277 -10.17 -15.39 -17.51
CA LEU A 277 -10.35 -13.94 -17.32
C LEU A 277 -11.70 -13.44 -17.84
N GLU A 278 -12.56 -14.32 -18.37
CA GLU A 278 -13.89 -13.92 -18.84
C GLU A 278 -14.83 -13.75 -17.64
N ASP A 279 -15.48 -12.59 -17.58
CA ASP A 279 -16.57 -12.34 -16.64
C ASP A 279 -17.72 -13.33 -16.82
N ARG A 280 -18.51 -13.48 -15.76
CA ARG A 280 -19.54 -14.52 -15.67
C ARG A 280 -20.85 -13.93 -15.21
N LEU A 281 -21.94 -14.27 -15.90
CA LEU A 281 -23.30 -14.05 -15.44
C LEU A 281 -23.91 -15.39 -15.07
N LEU A 282 -24.35 -15.52 -13.82
CA LEU A 282 -25.11 -16.66 -13.31
C LEU A 282 -26.56 -16.25 -13.16
N LEU A 283 -27.45 -16.94 -13.87
CA LEU A 283 -28.89 -16.74 -13.80
C LEU A 283 -29.49 -17.53 -12.64
N ASN A 284 -30.36 -16.89 -11.88
CA ASN A 284 -31.11 -17.46 -10.78
C ASN A 284 -32.46 -18.01 -11.27
N ASN A 285 -33.21 -18.67 -10.38
CA ASN A 285 -34.56 -19.16 -10.65
C ASN A 285 -35.59 -18.73 -9.59
N GLY A 286 -35.25 -17.69 -8.83
CA GLY A 286 -36.00 -17.12 -7.74
C GLY A 286 -35.97 -17.95 -6.46
N LYS A 287 -35.11 -18.99 -6.39
CA LYS A 287 -34.98 -19.89 -5.23
C LYS A 287 -33.53 -20.10 -4.80
N GLY A 288 -32.60 -19.32 -5.36
CA GLY A 288 -31.18 -19.42 -5.07
C GLY A 288 -30.50 -20.60 -5.76
N GLU A 289 -31.04 -21.08 -6.89
CA GLU A 289 -30.35 -22.07 -7.72
C GLU A 289 -29.78 -21.40 -8.97
N PHE A 290 -28.45 -21.28 -9.01
CA PHE A 290 -27.75 -20.56 -10.06
C PHE A 290 -27.25 -21.47 -11.19
N ILE A 291 -27.50 -21.06 -12.43
CA ILE A 291 -26.95 -21.66 -13.64
C ILE A 291 -26.14 -20.64 -14.43
N GLU A 292 -25.14 -21.09 -15.18
CA GLU A 292 -24.38 -20.18 -16.05
C GLU A 292 -25.23 -19.74 -17.24
N SER A 293 -25.19 -18.44 -17.55
CA SER A 293 -25.82 -17.87 -18.74
C SER A 293 -25.29 -18.51 -20.03
N GLN A 294 -26.03 -18.37 -21.13
CA GLN A 294 -25.63 -18.98 -22.40
C GLN A 294 -24.35 -18.33 -22.95
N LYS A 295 -23.54 -19.12 -23.64
CA LYS A 295 -22.33 -18.60 -24.27
C LYS A 295 -22.67 -17.49 -25.26
N GLY A 296 -22.03 -16.33 -25.08
CA GLY A 296 -22.25 -15.14 -25.90
C GLY A 296 -23.28 -14.15 -25.33
N SER A 297 -23.85 -14.43 -24.15
CA SER A 297 -24.66 -13.45 -23.41
C SER A 297 -23.85 -12.23 -22.97
N LEU A 298 -22.55 -12.40 -22.72
CA LEU A 298 -21.63 -11.31 -22.39
C LEU A 298 -20.65 -11.05 -23.54
N PRO A 299 -20.21 -9.79 -23.76
CA PRO A 299 -19.12 -9.52 -24.67
C PRO A 299 -17.83 -10.16 -24.15
N PHE A 300 -17.03 -10.71 -25.06
CA PHE A 300 -15.76 -11.31 -24.69
C PHE A 300 -14.75 -10.22 -24.27
N THR A 301 -14.45 -10.17 -22.98
CA THR A 301 -13.33 -9.42 -22.41
C THR A 301 -12.49 -10.34 -21.54
N ALA A 302 -11.18 -10.36 -21.79
CA ALA A 302 -10.22 -11.18 -21.06
C ALA A 302 -9.05 -10.32 -20.56
N ASN A 303 -9.41 -9.24 -19.88
CA ASN A 303 -8.52 -8.33 -19.16
C ASN A 303 -8.59 -8.64 -17.66
N ASN A 304 -7.73 -8.01 -16.87
CA ASN A 304 -7.94 -8.02 -15.42
C ASN A 304 -9.05 -7.03 -15.13
N GLY A 305 -10.22 -7.53 -14.72
CA GLY A 305 -11.32 -6.72 -14.23
C GLY A 305 -10.95 -5.97 -12.94
N SER A 306 -11.78 -5.00 -12.58
CA SER A 306 -11.61 -4.17 -11.38
C SER A 306 -12.90 -4.00 -10.61
N CYS A 307 -14.02 -3.80 -11.29
CA CYS A 307 -15.28 -3.54 -10.63
C CYS A 307 -16.48 -3.77 -11.55
N VAL A 308 -17.65 -3.98 -10.93
CA VAL A 308 -18.96 -3.93 -11.58
C VAL A 308 -19.90 -3.03 -10.80
N ARG A 309 -20.59 -2.10 -11.46
CA ARG A 309 -21.55 -1.19 -10.82
C ARG A 309 -22.88 -1.24 -11.56
N PRO A 310 -23.91 -1.89 -10.98
CA PRO A 310 -25.25 -1.89 -11.53
C PRO A 310 -25.94 -0.54 -11.29
N CYS A 311 -26.54 0.02 -12.33
CA CYS A 311 -27.33 1.25 -12.28
C CYS A 311 -28.11 1.39 -13.59
N ASP A 312 -29.36 1.86 -13.54
CA ASP A 312 -30.07 2.38 -14.72
C ASP A 312 -29.40 3.68 -15.19
N PHE A 313 -28.40 3.57 -16.07
CA PHE A 313 -27.55 4.67 -16.51
C PHE A 313 -28.21 5.50 -17.61
N ASP A 314 -29.06 4.89 -18.43
CA ASP A 314 -29.73 5.57 -19.53
C ASP A 314 -31.18 6.02 -19.21
N GLY A 315 -31.75 5.53 -18.11
CA GLY A 315 -33.04 5.93 -17.57
C GLY A 315 -34.22 5.23 -18.22
N ASP A 316 -34.03 4.08 -18.86
CA ASP A 316 -35.10 3.32 -19.52
C ASP A 316 -35.84 2.35 -18.58
N GLY A 317 -35.27 2.11 -17.40
CA GLY A 317 -35.85 1.33 -16.31
C GLY A 317 -35.35 -0.10 -16.20
N ASP A 318 -34.48 -0.58 -17.09
CA ASP A 318 -33.65 -1.75 -16.82
C ASP A 318 -32.34 -1.37 -16.10
N ILE A 319 -31.63 -2.36 -15.55
CA ILE A 319 -30.37 -2.12 -14.82
C ILE A 319 -29.20 -2.42 -15.75
N ASP A 320 -28.52 -1.37 -16.20
CA ASP A 320 -27.25 -1.48 -16.90
C ASP A 320 -26.10 -1.85 -15.96
N LEU A 321 -24.96 -2.30 -16.53
CA LEU A 321 -23.72 -2.51 -15.80
C LEU A 321 -22.57 -1.66 -16.33
N PHE A 322 -21.95 -0.85 -15.46
CA PHE A 322 -20.59 -0.38 -15.71
C PHE A 322 -19.59 -1.44 -15.24
N VAL A 323 -18.78 -1.98 -16.16
CA VAL A 323 -17.74 -2.96 -15.86
C VAL A 323 -16.36 -2.37 -16.13
N GLY A 324 -15.60 -2.22 -15.05
CA GLY A 324 -14.27 -1.65 -15.05
C GLY A 324 -13.18 -2.70 -15.24
N SER A 325 -12.20 -2.43 -16.09
CA SER A 325 -10.96 -3.22 -16.23
C SER A 325 -9.76 -2.45 -15.67
N ARG A 326 -8.93 -3.14 -14.89
CA ARG A 326 -7.72 -2.61 -14.24
C ARG A 326 -6.49 -2.63 -15.13
N SER A 327 -6.21 -3.74 -15.79
CA SER A 327 -4.99 -3.92 -16.59
C SER A 327 -5.14 -5.00 -17.66
N ILE A 328 -4.21 -5.02 -18.62
CA ILE A 328 -4.10 -6.11 -19.59
C ILE A 328 -2.93 -7.03 -19.17
N PRO A 329 -3.15 -8.35 -18.99
CA PRO A 329 -2.13 -9.25 -18.48
C PRO A 329 -0.82 -9.24 -19.27
N GLY A 330 0.32 -9.02 -18.60
CA GLY A 330 1.65 -9.07 -19.22
C GLY A 330 2.10 -7.82 -19.97
N ILE A 331 1.26 -6.77 -20.02
CA ILE A 331 1.55 -5.49 -20.68
C ILE A 331 1.05 -4.31 -19.84
N TYR A 332 1.43 -4.29 -18.56
CA TYR A 332 1.12 -3.24 -17.61
C TYR A 332 1.43 -1.84 -18.16
N GLY A 333 0.50 -0.91 -17.98
CA GLY A 333 0.58 0.46 -18.46
C GLY A 333 -0.25 0.74 -19.72
N LEU A 334 -0.74 -0.29 -20.42
CA LEU A 334 -1.77 -0.13 -21.44
C LEU A 334 -3.18 -0.06 -20.80
N SER A 335 -4.01 0.83 -21.34
CA SER A 335 -5.39 1.00 -20.87
C SER A 335 -6.27 -0.12 -21.43
N PRO A 336 -6.89 -0.95 -20.58
CA PRO A 336 -7.89 -1.92 -21.03
C PRO A 336 -9.20 -1.22 -21.38
N ASN A 337 -10.01 -1.88 -22.20
CA ASN A 337 -11.38 -1.44 -22.49
C ASN A 337 -12.24 -1.52 -21.22
N GLN A 338 -13.18 -0.58 -21.11
CA GLN A 338 -14.23 -0.58 -20.10
C GLN A 338 -15.55 -0.89 -20.80
N LEU A 339 -16.50 -1.49 -20.11
CA LEU A 339 -17.81 -1.80 -20.69
C LEU A 339 -18.90 -1.01 -19.96
N LEU A 340 -19.89 -0.61 -20.74
CA LEU A 340 -21.23 -0.28 -20.26
C LEU A 340 -22.14 -1.27 -20.99
N LEU A 341 -22.76 -2.17 -20.23
CA LEU A 341 -23.58 -3.28 -20.72
C LEU A 341 -25.05 -2.99 -20.53
#